data_AF-A0A1X7JMJ4-F1
#
_entry.id   AF-A0A1X7JMJ4-F1
#
_cell.length_a   1.000
_cell.length_b   1.000
_cell.length_c   1.000
_cell.angle_alpha   90.00
_cell.angle_beta   90.00
_cell.angle_gamma   90.00
#
_symmetry.space_group_name_H-M   'P 1'
#
loop_
_entity.id
_entity.type
_entity.pdbx_description
1 polymer ?
#
loop_
_entity_poly.entity_id
_entity_poly.type
_entity_poly.pdbx_seq_one_letter_code
_entity_poly.pdbx_strand_id
1 'polypeptide(L)'
;MSPSGEPIAIYIRHGTTSLLAALDIATGAVIGKCYKRHRATEFRDFLKRIDATLPQGQDVHLVMDNYATHKTSKIKAWLARRPHWHVHFTPTSASWINQVERWFAELTRKQLQRGVHRSTADLEADIAAFIDAHNENPKPYRWVKSADEILASVKRFSQKTQQNLCAEL
;
A
#
# COMPACT_ATOMS: atom_id res chain seq x y z
N MET A 1 9.39 29.32 28.96
CA MET A 1 10.36 28.69 29.88
C MET A 1 9.56 27.73 30.76
N SER A 2 9.81 26.41 30.68
CA SER A 2 9.14 25.44 31.57
C SER A 2 9.75 25.54 32.98
N PRO A 3 8.99 25.22 34.05
CA PRO A 3 9.45 25.39 35.43
C PRO A 3 10.60 24.45 35.86
N SER A 4 10.94 23.43 35.05
CA SER A 4 11.81 22.32 35.45
C SER A 4 13.16 22.21 34.73
N GLY A 5 13.49 23.12 33.80
CA GLY A 5 14.81 23.09 33.13
C GLY A 5 15.09 21.88 32.23
N GLU A 6 14.15 20.94 32.08
CA GLU A 6 14.32 19.80 31.18
C GLU A 6 14.17 20.22 29.71
N PRO A 7 15.06 19.74 28.81
CA PRO A 7 14.92 20.00 27.38
C PRO A 7 13.60 19.40 26.89
N ILE A 8 12.77 20.24 26.29
CA ILE A 8 11.59 19.79 25.55
C ILE A 8 12.10 18.82 24.48
N ALA A 9 11.61 17.58 24.47
CA ALA A 9 11.96 16.62 23.44
C ALA A 9 11.51 17.16 22.07
N ILE A 10 12.43 17.75 21.32
CA ILE A 10 12.18 18.26 19.98
C ILE A 10 12.22 17.07 19.02
N TYR A 11 11.10 16.78 18.37
CA TYR A 11 11.05 15.81 17.28
C TYR A 11 11.86 16.32 16.09
N ILE A 12 12.90 15.59 15.70
CA ILE A 12 13.74 15.90 14.52
C ILE A 12 13.38 14.93 13.40
N ARG A 13 13.03 15.47 12.23
CA ARG A 13 12.72 14.66 11.04
C ARG A 13 14.00 14.40 10.24
N HIS A 14 14.40 13.13 10.13
CA HIS A 14 15.63 12.71 9.44
C HIS A 14 15.45 12.38 7.94
N GLY A 15 14.39 12.91 7.31
CA GLY A 15 14.05 12.70 5.90
C GLY A 15 12.75 11.92 5.67
N THR A 16 12.57 11.44 4.44
CA THR A 16 11.40 10.64 4.02
C THR A 16 11.79 9.58 2.99
N THR A 17 11.17 8.41 3.09
CA THR A 17 11.19 7.38 2.04
C THR A 17 9.76 7.06 1.59
N SER A 18 9.62 6.37 0.47
CA SER A 18 8.34 5.93 -0.10
C SER A 18 8.34 4.42 -0.25
N LEU A 19 7.52 3.74 0.54
CA LEU A 19 7.33 2.30 0.46
C LEU A 19 6.27 1.97 -0.60
N LEU A 20 6.62 1.10 -1.55
CA LEU A 20 5.65 0.37 -2.35
C LEU A 20 5.59 -1.07 -1.84
N ALA A 21 4.39 -1.59 -1.63
CA ALA A 21 4.16 -2.95 -1.18
C ALA A 21 3.04 -3.62 -1.98
N ALA A 22 3.17 -4.93 -2.17
CA ALA A 22 2.16 -5.79 -2.75
C ALA A 22 1.96 -6.97 -1.81
N LEU A 23 0.69 -7.28 -1.55
CA LEU A 23 0.26 -8.40 -0.71
C LEU A 23 -0.30 -9.49 -1.63
N ASP A 24 0.26 -10.70 -1.52
CA ASP A 24 -0.36 -11.89 -2.08
C ASP A 24 -1.56 -12.28 -1.21
N ILE A 25 -2.75 -12.27 -1.81
CA ILE A 25 -4.00 -12.54 -1.09
C ILE A 25 -4.13 -14.00 -0.67
N ALA A 26 -3.55 -14.93 -1.43
CA ALA A 26 -3.66 -16.37 -1.17
C ALA A 26 -2.75 -16.81 -0.04
N THR A 27 -1.53 -16.27 0.01
CA THR A 27 -0.50 -16.67 1.00
C THR A 27 -0.36 -15.70 2.15
N GLY A 28 -0.75 -14.43 1.96
CA GLY A 28 -0.48 -13.34 2.90
C GLY A 28 0.95 -12.81 2.83
N ALA A 29 1.78 -13.30 1.91
CA ALA A 29 3.16 -12.83 1.74
C ALA A 29 3.18 -11.40 1.20
N VAL A 30 4.20 -10.63 1.59
CA VAL A 30 4.37 -9.24 1.18
C VAL A 30 5.68 -9.05 0.45
N ILE A 31 5.60 -8.45 -0.74
CA ILE A 31 6.77 -7.92 -1.45
C ILE A 31 6.78 -6.42 -1.22
N GLY A 32 7.83 -5.87 -0.63
CA GLY A 32 7.98 -4.44 -0.40
C GLY A 32 9.31 -3.89 -0.91
N LYS A 33 9.34 -2.61 -1.28
CA LYS A 33 10.57 -1.89 -1.58
C LYS A 33 10.41 -0.40 -1.29
N CYS A 34 11.39 0.16 -0.59
CA CYS A 34 11.50 1.60 -0.38
C CYS A 34 12.19 2.29 -1.56
N TYR A 35 11.71 3.50 -1.85
CA TYR A 35 12.21 4.38 -2.89
C TYR A 35 12.33 5.81 -2.35
N LYS A 36 13.32 6.55 -2.84
CA LYS A 36 13.47 7.99 -2.49
C LYS A 36 12.33 8.86 -3.00
N ARG A 37 11.60 8.42 -4.03
CA ARG A 37 10.52 9.17 -4.69
C ARG A 37 9.37 8.22 -5.02
N HIS A 38 8.14 8.76 -5.06
CA HIS A 38 6.95 8.02 -5.43
C HIS A 38 6.45 8.46 -6.81
N ARG A 39 7.04 7.93 -7.90
CA ARG A 39 6.65 8.27 -9.29
C ARG A 39 6.40 7.02 -10.12
N ALA A 40 5.89 7.21 -11.34
CA ALA A 40 5.61 6.11 -12.27
C ALA A 40 6.87 5.29 -12.66
N THR A 41 8.06 5.89 -12.58
CA THR A 41 9.31 5.15 -12.82
C THR A 41 9.58 4.14 -11.72
N GLU A 42 9.50 4.55 -10.47
CA GLU A 42 9.67 3.69 -9.30
C GLU A 42 8.54 2.65 -9.21
N PHE A 43 7.30 3.04 -9.52
CA PHE A 43 6.19 2.09 -9.59
C PHE A 43 6.40 1.02 -10.67
N ARG A 44 6.88 1.39 -11.86
CA ARG A 44 7.21 0.41 -12.91
C ARG A 44 8.35 -0.52 -12.49
N ASP A 45 9.36 0.01 -11.81
CA ASP A 45 10.45 -0.80 -11.25
C ASP A 45 9.91 -1.82 -10.25
N PHE A 46 8.99 -1.39 -9.40
CA PHE A 46 8.32 -2.27 -8.45
C PHE A 46 7.49 -3.37 -9.13
N LEU A 47 6.74 -3.04 -10.18
CA LEU A 47 6.01 -4.05 -10.96
C LEU A 47 6.94 -5.10 -11.58
N LYS A 48 8.11 -4.69 -12.10
CA LYS A 48 9.12 -5.64 -12.60
C LYS A 48 9.66 -6.56 -11.51
N ARG A 49 9.82 -6.05 -10.28
CA ARG A 49 10.23 -6.87 -9.13
C ARG A 49 9.18 -7.93 -8.81
N ILE A 50 7.90 -7.57 -8.83
CA ILE A 50 6.80 -8.53 -8.67
C ILE A 50 6.84 -9.57 -9.80
N ASP A 51 6.91 -9.13 -11.06
CA ASP A 51 6.99 -9.99 -12.27
C ASP A 51 8.10 -11.04 -12.15
N ALA A 52 9.26 -10.66 -11.60
CA ALA A 52 10.40 -11.57 -11.41
C ALA A 52 10.20 -12.63 -10.29
N THR A 53 9.24 -12.42 -9.37
CA THR A 53 8.95 -13.35 -8.27
C THR A 53 7.84 -14.33 -8.59
N LEU A 54 7.03 -14.06 -9.62
CA LEU A 54 5.87 -14.85 -9.96
C LEU A 54 6.25 -16.03 -10.86
N PRO A 55 5.61 -17.21 -10.69
CA PRO A 55 5.76 -18.32 -11.62
C PRO A 55 5.34 -17.92 -13.04
N GLN A 56 6.07 -18.41 -14.05
CA GLN A 56 5.73 -18.11 -15.44
C GLN A 56 4.40 -18.76 -15.85
N GLY A 57 3.64 -18.05 -16.68
CA GLY A 57 2.44 -18.57 -17.33
C GLY A 57 1.15 -18.50 -16.51
N GLN A 58 1.17 -17.89 -15.31
CA GLN A 58 -0.03 -17.67 -14.52
C GLN A 58 -0.65 -16.30 -14.79
N ASP A 59 -1.98 -16.22 -14.70
CA ASP A 59 -2.69 -14.94 -14.71
C ASP A 59 -2.46 -14.19 -13.39
N VAL A 60 -2.15 -12.90 -13.51
CA VAL A 60 -1.84 -12.01 -12.40
C VAL A 60 -2.97 -11.00 -12.25
N HIS A 61 -3.71 -11.09 -11.15
CA HIS A 61 -4.76 -10.13 -10.82
C HIS A 61 -4.23 -9.05 -9.89
N LEU A 62 -3.89 -7.90 -10.47
CA LEU A 62 -3.37 -6.76 -9.74
C LEU A 62 -4.52 -5.85 -9.28
N VAL A 63 -4.82 -5.86 -7.98
CA VAL A 63 -5.80 -4.96 -7.35
C VAL A 63 -5.08 -3.73 -6.81
N MET A 64 -5.50 -2.54 -7.21
CA MET A 64 -4.88 -1.26 -6.81
C MET A 64 -5.92 -0.22 -6.43
N ASP A 65 -5.49 0.77 -5.64
CA ASP A 65 -6.28 1.97 -5.44
C ASP A 65 -6.26 2.89 -6.68
N ASN A 66 -6.99 4.00 -6.63
CA ASN A 66 -7.13 4.91 -7.77
C ASN A 66 -5.99 5.92 -7.96
N TYR A 67 -4.82 5.70 -7.35
CA TYR A 67 -3.74 6.66 -7.37
C TYR A 67 -3.22 6.97 -8.79
N ALA A 68 -2.99 8.26 -9.07
CA ALA A 68 -2.71 8.75 -10.43
C ALA A 68 -1.46 8.10 -11.06
N THR A 69 -0.47 7.75 -10.24
CA THR A 69 0.77 7.10 -10.68
C THR A 69 0.52 5.77 -11.40
N HIS A 70 -0.53 5.03 -11.02
CA HIS A 70 -0.90 3.75 -11.63
C HIS A 70 -1.50 3.92 -13.04
N LYS A 71 -1.99 5.11 -13.37
CA LYS A 71 -2.76 5.37 -14.61
C LYS A 71 -1.96 6.11 -15.69
N THR A 72 -0.67 6.35 -15.45
CA THR A 72 0.19 7.02 -16.43
C THR A 72 0.34 6.21 -17.72
N SER A 73 0.53 6.90 -18.85
CA SER A 73 0.73 6.27 -20.17
C SER A 73 1.86 5.23 -20.15
N LYS A 74 2.94 5.53 -19.43
CA LYS A 74 4.09 4.64 -19.23
C LYS A 74 3.71 3.31 -18.57
N ILE A 75 2.83 3.34 -17.57
CA ILE A 75 2.37 2.14 -16.86
C ILE A 75 1.38 1.36 -17.72
N LYS A 76 0.41 2.05 -18.33
CA LYS A 76 -0.54 1.45 -19.27
C LYS A 76 0.16 0.71 -20.40
N ALA A 77 1.17 1.33 -21.03
CA ALA A 77 1.95 0.71 -22.09
C ALA A 77 2.78 -0.49 -21.62
N TRP A 78 3.25 -0.49 -20.37
CA TRP A 78 3.99 -1.62 -19.81
C TRP A 78 3.08 -2.82 -19.53
N LEU A 79 1.87 -2.58 -19.01
CA LEU A 79 0.85 -3.58 -18.75
C LEU A 79 0.24 -4.15 -20.04
N ALA A 80 0.02 -3.31 -21.07
CA ALA A 80 -0.54 -3.75 -22.34
C ALA A 80 0.31 -4.81 -23.07
N ARG A 81 1.61 -4.90 -22.75
CA ARG A 81 2.53 -5.93 -23.27
C ARG A 81 2.45 -7.25 -22.49
N ARG A 82 1.59 -7.34 -21.48
CA ARG A 82 1.42 -8.48 -20.57
C ARG A 82 -0.07 -8.83 -20.49
N PRO A 83 -0.63 -9.55 -21.47
CA PRO A 83 -2.05 -9.87 -21.49
C PRO A 83 -2.52 -10.72 -20.29
N HIS A 84 -1.61 -11.47 -19.66
CA HIS A 84 -1.85 -12.23 -18.43
C HIS A 84 -1.92 -11.35 -17.17
N TRP A 85 -1.67 -10.04 -17.26
CA TRP A 85 -1.83 -9.11 -16.12
C TRP A 85 -3.19 -8.41 -16.21
N HIS A 86 -4.10 -8.79 -15.33
CA HIS A 86 -5.43 -8.21 -15.19
C HIS A 86 -5.43 -7.14 -14.09
N VAL A 87 -5.63 -5.89 -14.47
CA VAL A 87 -5.67 -4.76 -13.52
C VAL A 87 -7.09 -4.46 -13.07
N HIS A 88 -7.28 -4.40 -11.76
CA HIS A 88 -8.53 -4.07 -11.09
C HIS A 88 -8.31 -2.85 -10.20
N PHE A 89 -9.11 -1.80 -10.41
CA PHE A 89 -9.09 -0.63 -9.53
C PHE A 89 -10.21 -0.74 -8.51
N THR A 90 -9.92 -0.44 -7.24
CA THR A 90 -10.97 -0.29 -6.24
C THR A 90 -11.93 0.84 -6.65
N PRO A 91 -13.21 0.79 -6.26
CA PRO A 91 -14.11 1.92 -6.44
C PRO A 91 -13.55 3.22 -5.86
N THR A 92 -13.94 4.36 -6.42
CA THR A 92 -13.55 5.67 -5.90
C THR A 92 -13.90 5.77 -4.42
N SER A 93 -12.95 6.24 -3.61
CA SER A 93 -13.09 6.39 -2.16
C SER A 93 -13.32 5.07 -1.38
N ALA A 94 -13.07 3.92 -2.01
CA ALA A 94 -13.14 2.60 -1.38
C ALA A 94 -11.76 1.91 -1.31
N SER A 95 -10.68 2.67 -1.08
CA SER A 95 -9.33 2.13 -0.90
C SER A 95 -9.23 1.14 0.26
N TRP A 96 -10.13 1.22 1.25
CA TRP A 96 -10.23 0.28 2.37
C TRP A 96 -10.46 -1.18 1.95
N ILE A 97 -10.90 -1.42 0.69
CA ILE A 97 -11.05 -2.77 0.13
C ILE A 97 -9.69 -3.36 -0.27
N ASN A 98 -8.70 -2.51 -0.55
CA ASN A 98 -7.37 -2.96 -0.87
C ASN A 98 -6.69 -3.55 0.38
N GLN A 99 -6.53 -4.88 0.43
CA GLN A 99 -6.08 -5.57 1.65
C GLN A 99 -4.66 -5.19 2.07
N VAL A 100 -3.80 -4.74 1.16
CA VAL A 100 -2.46 -4.24 1.51
C VAL A 100 -2.52 -3.03 2.46
N GLU A 101 -3.61 -2.25 2.44
CA GLU A 101 -3.82 -1.14 3.38
C GLU A 101 -3.93 -1.63 4.84
N ARG A 102 -4.44 -2.86 5.05
CA ARG A 102 -4.45 -3.47 6.38
C ARG A 102 -3.04 -3.81 6.85
N TRP A 103 -2.21 -4.30 5.94
CA TRP A 103 -0.80 -4.54 6.23
C TRP A 103 -0.04 -3.23 6.51
N PHE A 104 -0.28 -2.16 5.75
CA PHE A 104 0.30 -0.84 6.03
C PHE A 104 -0.11 -0.30 7.40
N ALA A 105 -1.37 -0.49 7.81
CA ALA A 105 -1.84 -0.11 9.14
C ALA A 105 -1.13 -0.92 10.25
N GLU A 106 -0.81 -2.18 9.99
CA GLU A 106 -0.06 -3.03 10.91
C GLU A 106 1.40 -2.61 11.04
N LEU A 107 2.10 -2.41 9.91
CA LEU A 107 3.46 -1.84 9.87
C LEU A 107 3.51 -0.51 10.62
N THR A 108 2.53 0.36 10.39
CA THR A 108 2.45 1.68 11.04
C THR A 108 2.36 1.55 12.55
N ARG A 109 1.43 0.74 13.06
CA ARG A 109 1.24 0.58 14.52
C ARG A 109 2.40 -0.15 15.20
N LYS A 110 2.94 -1.18 14.57
CA LYS A 110 3.92 -2.08 15.20
C LYS A 110 5.34 -1.56 15.09
N GLN A 111 5.73 -1.02 13.93
CA GLN A 111 7.08 -0.57 13.66
C GLN A 111 7.19 0.97 13.71
N LEU A 112 6.39 1.68 12.91
CA LEU A 112 6.65 3.11 12.66
C LEU A 112 6.27 4.03 13.83
N GLN A 113 5.16 3.77 14.52
CA GLN A 113 4.71 4.58 15.66
C GLN A 113 5.50 4.31 16.94
N ARG A 114 6.24 3.20 17.00
CA ARG A 114 7.03 2.78 18.17
C ARG A 114 8.54 2.93 17.95
N GLY A 115 8.97 3.15 16.71
CA GLY A 115 10.36 3.30 16.32
C GLY A 115 10.87 4.74 16.48
N VAL A 116 12.15 4.87 16.79
CA VAL A 116 12.89 6.13 16.72
C VAL A 116 13.98 5.96 15.66
N HIS A 117 13.76 6.50 14.47
CA HIS A 117 14.68 6.38 13.35
C HIS A 117 15.56 7.63 13.24
N ARG A 118 16.89 7.45 13.22
CA ARG A 118 17.87 8.54 13.17
C ARG A 118 18.33 8.86 11.74
N SER A 119 17.90 8.07 10.77
CA SER A 119 18.12 8.27 9.34
C SER A 119 17.04 7.58 8.52
N THR A 120 16.94 7.92 7.22
CA THR A 120 16.10 7.15 6.30
C THR A 120 16.63 5.74 6.07
N ALA A 121 17.94 5.52 6.22
CA ALA A 121 18.52 4.19 6.06
C ALA A 121 18.07 3.25 7.20
N ASP A 122 18.05 3.74 8.44
CA ASP A 122 17.54 2.97 9.58
C ASP A 122 16.05 2.63 9.41
N LEU A 123 15.25 3.60 8.95
CA LEU A 123 13.84 3.39 8.64
C LEU A 123 13.63 2.33 7.54
N GLU A 124 14.43 2.40 6.46
CA GLU A 124 14.35 1.42 5.37
C GLU A 124 14.77 0.01 5.82
N ALA A 125 15.81 -0.09 6.65
CA ALA A 125 16.26 -1.35 7.24
C ALA A 125 15.19 -1.96 8.15
N ASP A 126 14.56 -1.15 9.00
CA ASP A 126 13.48 -1.59 9.90
C ASP A 126 12.24 -2.04 9.12
N ILE A 127 11.88 -1.35 8.04
CA ILE A 127 10.79 -1.78 7.15
C ILE A 127 11.14 -3.10 6.48
N ALA A 128 12.37 -3.28 6.00
CA ALA A 128 12.82 -4.53 5.39
C ALA A 128 12.76 -5.69 6.40
N ALA A 129 13.30 -5.50 7.60
CA ALA A 129 13.23 -6.49 8.68
C ALA A 129 11.79 -6.83 9.07
N PHE A 130 10.88 -5.85 9.07
CA PHE A 130 9.46 -6.09 9.32
C PHE A 130 8.81 -6.95 8.24
N ILE A 131 9.14 -6.70 6.96
CA ILE A 131 8.65 -7.53 5.83
C ILE A 131 9.19 -8.95 5.95
N ASP A 132 10.48 -9.11 6.24
CA ASP A 132 11.12 -10.43 6.37
C ASP A 132 10.46 -11.23 7.51
N ALA A 133 10.31 -10.62 8.70
CA ALA A 133 9.64 -11.24 9.84
C ALA A 133 8.16 -11.57 9.57
N HIS A 134 7.45 -10.74 8.81
CA HIS A 134 6.08 -11.04 8.37
C HIS A 134 6.04 -12.26 7.44
N ASN A 135 7.01 -12.36 6.53
CA ASN A 135 7.11 -13.43 5.55
C ASN A 135 7.69 -14.76 6.08
N GLU A 136 8.23 -14.81 7.30
CA GLU A 136 8.60 -16.06 7.96
C GLU A 136 7.38 -16.95 8.23
N ASN A 137 6.22 -16.35 8.50
CA ASN A 137 4.96 -17.05 8.72
C ASN A 137 3.78 -16.19 8.23
N PRO A 138 3.65 -16.02 6.90
CA PRO A 138 2.65 -15.12 6.35
C PRO A 138 1.26 -15.68 6.57
N LYS A 139 0.34 -14.80 6.96
CA LYS A 139 -1.06 -15.16 7.21
C LYS A 139 -1.96 -14.37 6.26
N PRO A 140 -2.77 -15.06 5.43
CA PRO A 140 -3.74 -14.39 4.59
C PRO A 140 -4.72 -13.57 5.43
N TYR A 141 -4.98 -12.34 5.00
CA TYR A 141 -6.06 -11.54 5.58
C TYR A 141 -7.40 -12.12 5.10
N ARG A 142 -8.30 -12.38 6.05
CA ARG A 142 -9.61 -12.97 5.76
C ARG A 142 -10.69 -11.90 5.82
N TRP A 143 -11.54 -11.89 4.79
CA TRP A 143 -12.77 -11.10 4.82
C TRP A 143 -13.73 -11.68 5.85
N VAL A 144 -14.23 -10.80 6.73
CA VAL A 144 -15.27 -11.16 7.72
C VAL A 144 -16.66 -11.04 7.12
N LYS A 145 -16.82 -10.18 6.11
CA LYS A 145 -18.08 -9.94 5.39
C LYS A 145 -18.13 -10.77 4.11
N SER A 146 -19.33 -11.17 3.72
CA SER A 146 -19.53 -11.80 2.41
C SER A 146 -19.26 -10.83 1.27
N ALA A 147 -19.08 -11.36 0.05
CA ALA A 147 -18.92 -10.53 -1.14
C ALA A 147 -20.13 -9.60 -1.33
N ASP A 148 -21.36 -10.11 -1.14
CA ASP A 148 -22.59 -9.32 -1.27
C ASP A 148 -22.65 -8.19 -0.25
N GLU A 149 -22.23 -8.44 0.99
CA GLU A 149 -22.18 -7.40 2.03
C GLU A 149 -21.13 -6.33 1.72
N ILE A 150 -19.97 -6.72 1.17
CA ILE A 150 -18.92 -5.81 0.73
C ILE A 150 -19.46 -4.94 -0.42
N LEU A 151 -20.07 -5.55 -1.44
CA LEU A 151 -20.66 -4.84 -2.59
C LEU A 151 -21.79 -3.91 -2.15
N ALA A 152 -22.66 -4.33 -1.23
CA ALA A 152 -23.68 -3.48 -0.66
C ALA A 152 -23.09 -2.28 0.08
N SER A 153 -22.00 -2.47 0.83
CA SER A 153 -21.27 -1.37 1.47
C SER A 153 -20.65 -0.40 0.47
N VAL A 154 -20.05 -0.90 -0.61
CA VAL A 154 -19.53 -0.06 -1.70
C VAL A 154 -20.64 0.77 -2.33
N LYS A 155 -21.79 0.16 -2.63
CA LYS A 155 -22.94 0.83 -3.23
C LYS A 155 -23.44 1.97 -2.34
N ARG A 156 -23.64 1.70 -1.04
CA ARG A 156 -24.04 2.73 -0.07
C ARG A 156 -23.05 3.88 0.00
N PHE A 157 -21.75 3.56 0.04
CA PHE A 157 -20.70 4.58 0.10
C PHE A 157 -20.71 5.46 -1.15
N SER A 158 -20.76 4.84 -2.34
CA SER A 158 -20.78 5.55 -3.62
C SER A 158 -21.99 6.49 -3.73
N GLN A 159 -23.18 6.02 -3.35
CA GLN A 159 -24.40 6.82 -3.31
C GLN A 159 -24.27 8.01 -2.35
N LYS A 160 -23.72 7.80 -1.15
CA LYS A 160 -23.49 8.87 -0.17
C LYS A 160 -22.50 9.91 -0.69
N THR A 161 -21.40 9.49 -1.31
CA THR A 161 -20.43 10.43 -1.89
C THR A 161 -21.04 11.26 -3.02
N GLN A 162 -21.87 10.67 -3.88
CA GLN A 162 -22.57 11.39 -4.93
C GLN A 162 -23.59 12.39 -4.36
N GLN A 163 -24.36 12.03 -3.34
CA GLN A 163 -25.32 12.94 -2.69
C GLN A 163 -24.64 14.13 -2.01
N ASN A 164 -23.50 13.90 -1.33
CA ASN A 164 -22.75 14.98 -0.68
C ASN A 164 -22.16 15.96 -1.71
N LEU A 165 -21.65 15.48 -2.84
CA LEU A 165 -21.16 16.33 -3.94
C LEU A 165 -22.28 17.17 -4.58
N CYS A 166 -23.51 16.68 -4.60
CA CYS A 166 -24.67 17.43 -5.11
C CYS A 166 -25.30 18.38 -4.07
N ALA A 167 -24.99 18.22 -2.77
CA ALA A 167 -25.51 19.09 -1.71
C ALA A 167 -24.59 20.28 -1.39
N GLU A 168 -23.38 20.30 -1.93
CA GLU A 168 -22.39 21.39 -1.81
C GLU A 168 -22.31 22.27 -3.08
N LEU A 169 -23.27 22.11 -4.01
CA LEU A 169 -23.51 22.97 -5.18
C LEU A 169 -24.90 23.59 -5.10
#